data_AF-A0A2E4B0N7-F1
#
_entry.id   AF-A0A2E4B0N7-F1
#
_cell.length_a   1.000
_cell.length_b   1.000
_cell.length_c   1.000
_cell.angle_alpha   90.00
_cell.angle_beta   90.00
_cell.angle_gamma   90.00
#
_symmetry.space_group_name_H-M   'P 1'
#
loop_
_entity.id
_entity.type
_entity.pdbx_description
1 polymer ?
#
loop_
_entity_poly.entity_id
_entity_poly.type
_entity_poly.pdbx_seq_one_letter_code
_entity_poly.pdbx_strand_id
1 'polypeptide(L)'
;MFGSFLQKLFGTSLEVSVPHTKGLPMTDENKFGEEAESLQWIGVDLDGTLAEAEPWKGFDHIGKPVPMMMKRLKIWLELGYRVKIVTARAQNPELAIPPIREWLKKHDLPELEITNAKDMDMIELWDDRCVQVIPNTGRPIGPNPEPYRRT
;
A
#
# COMPACT_ATOMS: atom_id res chain seq x y z
N MET A 1 -2.73 -31.69 -0.39
CA MET A 1 -3.83 -31.15 -1.22
C MET A 1 -5.17 -31.26 -0.49
N PHE A 2 -5.39 -30.48 0.57
CA PHE A 2 -6.65 -30.51 1.35
C PHE A 2 -7.12 -29.13 1.86
N GLY A 3 -6.43 -28.03 1.52
CA GLY A 3 -6.80 -26.69 1.99
C GLY A 3 -7.74 -25.90 1.06
N SER A 4 -7.84 -26.29 -0.22
CA SER A 4 -8.56 -25.50 -1.23
C SER A 4 -10.07 -25.73 -1.27
N PHE A 5 -10.58 -26.79 -0.65
CA PHE A 5 -11.99 -27.18 -0.81
C PHE A 5 -12.93 -26.54 0.23
N LEU A 6 -12.42 -26.21 1.43
CA LEU A 6 -13.23 -25.62 2.51
C LEU A 6 -13.54 -24.13 2.29
N GLN A 7 -12.68 -23.41 1.58
CA GLN A 7 -12.87 -21.98 1.29
C GLN A 7 -13.95 -21.71 0.23
N LYS A 8 -14.33 -22.74 -0.55
CA LYS A 8 -15.40 -22.64 -1.56
C LYS A 8 -16.81 -22.90 -1.01
N LEU A 9 -16.95 -23.47 0.19
CA LEU A 9 -18.26 -23.82 0.77
C LEU A 9 -18.86 -22.74 1.66
N PHE A 10 -18.02 -21.84 2.20
CA PHE A 10 -18.46 -20.70 2.98
C PHE A 10 -18.09 -19.43 2.22
N GLY A 11 -19.04 -18.95 1.41
CA GLY A 11 -19.00 -17.61 0.85
C GLY A 11 -19.14 -16.60 1.97
N THR A 12 -18.05 -16.35 2.68
CA THR A 12 -17.89 -15.19 3.53
C THR A 12 -16.72 -14.45 2.93
N SER A 13 -17.01 -13.41 2.14
CA SER A 13 -16.09 -12.28 2.07
C SER A 13 -15.77 -11.95 3.53
N LEU A 14 -14.53 -12.15 3.95
CA LEU A 14 -14.14 -11.73 5.28
C LEU A 14 -14.47 -10.23 5.34
N GLU A 15 -15.28 -9.81 6.33
CA GLU A 15 -15.45 -8.39 6.67
C GLU A 15 -14.11 -7.91 7.19
N VAL A 16 -13.26 -7.44 6.29
CA VAL A 16 -11.90 -7.10 6.66
C VAL A 16 -11.83 -5.63 7.02
N SER A 17 -12.15 -5.31 8.27
CA SER A 17 -11.78 -4.04 8.86
C SER A 17 -10.25 -3.91 8.86
N VAL A 18 -9.72 -2.76 8.45
CA VAL A 18 -8.28 -2.52 8.46
C VAL A 18 -7.84 -2.40 9.93
N PRO A 19 -6.93 -3.24 10.43
CA PRO A 19 -6.72 -3.45 11.87
C PRO A 19 -6.24 -2.19 12.61
N HIS A 20 -5.70 -1.19 11.91
CA HIS A 20 -5.19 0.05 12.48
C HIS A 20 -6.14 1.26 12.29
N THR A 21 -7.32 1.09 11.68
CA THR A 21 -8.27 2.20 11.48
C THR A 21 -9.21 2.43 12.66
N LYS A 22 -9.21 1.58 13.70
CA LYS A 22 -9.91 1.89 14.95
C LYS A 22 -9.37 3.20 15.54
N GLY A 23 -10.17 4.26 15.52
CA GLY A 23 -9.83 5.59 15.98
C GLY A 23 -9.84 6.69 14.91
N LEU A 24 -10.04 6.37 13.62
CA LEU A 24 -10.22 7.39 12.59
C LEU A 24 -11.70 7.82 12.54
N PRO A 25 -12.01 9.13 12.59
CA PRO A 25 -13.39 9.64 12.51
C PRO A 25 -14.16 9.17 11.26
N MET A 26 -13.44 8.70 10.23
CA MET A 26 -13.98 8.23 8.97
C MET A 26 -14.40 6.75 8.99
N THR A 27 -13.76 5.91 9.82
CA THR A 27 -13.96 4.45 9.86
C THR A 27 -14.73 3.97 11.09
N ASP A 28 -14.83 4.81 12.14
CA ASP A 28 -15.43 4.37 13.40
C ASP A 28 -16.94 4.58 13.49
N GLU A 29 -17.53 5.43 12.65
CA GLU A 29 -18.93 5.81 12.77
C GLU A 29 -19.87 5.11 11.76
N ASN A 30 -19.38 4.19 10.93
CA ASN A 30 -20.18 3.53 9.89
C ASN A 30 -21.01 4.56 9.07
N LYS A 31 -20.44 5.77 8.92
CA LYS A 31 -21.14 6.99 8.48
C LYS A 31 -21.49 6.96 6.99
N PHE A 32 -20.88 6.04 6.24
CA PHE A 32 -20.97 5.98 4.78
C PHE A 32 -21.53 4.63 4.25
N GLY A 33 -21.87 3.68 5.13
CA GLY A 33 -22.39 2.35 4.77
C GLY A 33 -21.32 1.39 4.21
N GLU A 34 -21.65 0.09 4.14
CA GLU A 34 -20.73 -0.98 3.70
C GLU A 34 -20.11 -0.72 2.31
N GLU A 35 -20.84 -0.09 1.39
CA GLU A 35 -20.32 0.22 0.06
C GLU A 35 -19.14 1.21 0.10
N ALA A 36 -19.15 2.17 1.01
CA ALA A 36 -18.08 3.15 1.13
C ALA A 36 -16.83 2.56 1.80
N GLU A 37 -16.98 1.61 2.72
CA GLU A 37 -15.83 0.89 3.31
C GLU A 37 -15.11 0.03 2.26
N SER A 38 -15.85 -0.53 1.29
CA SER A 38 -15.27 -1.29 0.19
C SER A 38 -14.37 -0.46 -0.76
N LEU A 39 -14.51 0.86 -0.75
CA LEU A 39 -13.67 1.77 -1.53
C LEU A 39 -12.31 2.02 -0.88
N GLN A 40 -12.22 1.82 0.45
CA GLN A 40 -11.02 2.11 1.23
C GLN A 40 -9.82 1.29 0.77
N TRP A 41 -8.64 1.91 0.84
CA TRP A 41 -7.42 1.29 0.35
C TRP A 41 -6.17 1.66 1.13
N ILE A 42 -5.20 0.75 1.08
CA ILE A 42 -3.86 0.90 1.66
C ILE A 42 -2.92 1.41 0.56
N GLY A 43 -2.25 2.53 0.79
CA GLY A 43 -1.21 3.05 -0.07
C GLY A 43 0.15 2.47 0.30
N VAL A 44 0.89 1.98 -0.70
CA VAL A 44 2.24 1.44 -0.52
C VAL A 44 3.20 2.14 -1.48
N ASP A 45 4.21 2.82 -0.96
CA ASP A 45 5.28 3.38 -1.78
C ASP A 45 6.14 2.30 -2.44
N LEU A 46 6.79 2.68 -3.54
CA LEU A 46 7.68 1.83 -4.30
C LEU A 46 9.13 1.91 -3.81
N ASP A 47 9.81 3.06 -4.00
CA ASP A 47 11.28 3.16 -3.92
C ASP A 47 11.81 3.46 -2.51
N GLY A 48 12.24 2.42 -1.81
CA GLY A 48 12.62 2.47 -0.40
C GLY A 48 11.62 1.73 0.48
N THR A 49 10.46 1.39 -0.08
CA THR A 49 9.34 0.77 0.64
C THR A 49 9.07 -0.65 0.14
N LEU A 50 8.47 -0.80 -1.05
CA LEU A 50 8.21 -2.12 -1.65
C LEU A 50 9.43 -2.69 -2.38
N ALA A 51 10.24 -1.80 -2.96
CA ALA A 51 11.50 -2.10 -3.63
C ALA A 51 12.66 -1.39 -2.90
N GLU A 52 13.82 -2.01 -2.87
CA GLU A 52 15.05 -1.43 -2.34
C GLU A 52 15.39 -0.14 -3.10
N ALA A 53 15.71 0.92 -2.36
CA ALA A 53 16.10 2.16 -2.99
C ALA A 53 17.54 2.08 -3.52
N GLU A 54 17.70 2.37 -4.81
CA GLU A 54 18.98 2.48 -5.49
C GLU A 54 19.17 3.90 -6.06
N PRO A 55 20.40 4.29 -6.46
CA PRO A 55 20.59 5.50 -7.25
C PRO A 55 19.69 5.51 -8.50
N TRP A 56 19.15 6.67 -8.85
CA TRP A 56 18.26 6.83 -9.99
C TRP A 56 18.96 6.45 -11.30
N LYS A 57 18.37 5.52 -12.06
CA LYS A 57 18.88 5.04 -13.36
C LYS A 57 17.84 5.17 -14.48
N GLY A 58 16.71 5.84 -14.22
CA GLY A 58 15.57 5.92 -15.15
C GLY A 58 14.35 5.12 -14.69
N PHE A 59 13.24 5.26 -15.42
CA PHE A 59 11.95 4.67 -15.06
C PHE A 59 11.96 3.13 -15.10
N ASP A 60 12.73 2.54 -16.02
CA ASP A 60 12.82 1.09 -16.21
C ASP A 60 13.59 0.36 -15.10
N HIS A 61 14.34 1.10 -14.29
CA HIS A 61 15.12 0.53 -13.20
C HIS A 61 14.36 0.64 -11.88
N ILE A 62 13.91 -0.51 -11.36
CA ILE A 62 13.29 -0.64 -10.03
C ILE A 62 14.13 -1.66 -9.24
N GLY A 63 14.41 -1.35 -7.97
CA GLY A 63 15.25 -2.17 -7.11
C GLY A 63 14.67 -3.55 -6.80
N LYS A 64 15.42 -4.34 -6.03
CA LYS A 64 14.97 -5.66 -5.58
C LYS A 64 13.78 -5.53 -4.62
N PRO A 65 12.88 -6.52 -4.54
CA PRO A 65 11.80 -6.49 -3.58
C PRO A 65 12.31 -6.45 -2.13
N VAL A 66 11.71 -5.60 -1.29
CA VAL A 66 11.94 -5.60 0.16
C VAL A 66 11.16 -6.79 0.77
N PRO A 67 11.83 -7.84 1.31
CA PRO A 67 11.16 -9.10 1.62
C PRO A 67 10.01 -8.98 2.63
N MET A 68 10.19 -8.14 3.66
CA MET A 68 9.18 -7.94 4.69
C MET A 68 7.97 -7.16 4.16
N MET A 69 8.19 -6.19 3.26
CA MET A 69 7.09 -5.43 2.66
C MET A 69 6.30 -6.28 1.66
N MET A 70 7.00 -7.08 0.85
CA MET A 70 6.35 -8.06 -0.04
C MET A 70 5.47 -9.04 0.72
N LYS A 71 5.98 -9.58 1.84
CA LYS A 71 5.20 -10.49 2.70
C LYS A 71 3.93 -9.80 3.22
N ARG A 72 4.05 -8.55 3.69
CA ARG A 72 2.93 -7.77 4.20
C ARG A 72 1.89 -7.49 3.10
N LEU A 73 2.33 -7.02 1.93
CA LEU A 73 1.47 -6.80 0.77
C LEU A 73 0.69 -8.06 0.37
N LYS A 74 1.37 -9.22 0.25
CA LYS A 74 0.70 -10.48 -0.12
C LYS A 74 -0.34 -10.91 0.90
N ILE A 75 -0.06 -10.75 2.19
CA ILE A 75 -1.05 -11.03 3.25
C ILE A 75 -2.26 -10.12 3.12
N TRP A 76 -2.07 -8.82 2.84
CA TRP A 76 -3.20 -7.91 2.66
C TRP A 76 -4.07 -8.30 1.46
N LEU A 77 -3.45 -8.64 0.34
CA LEU A 77 -4.16 -9.09 -0.86
C LEU A 77 -4.91 -10.42 -0.61
N GLU A 78 -4.33 -11.37 0.12
CA GLU A 78 -4.98 -12.63 0.50
C GLU A 78 -6.19 -12.42 1.41
N LEU A 79 -6.11 -11.42 2.30
CA LEU A 79 -7.22 -11.00 3.15
C LEU A 79 -8.27 -10.18 2.38
N GLY A 80 -8.03 -9.81 1.13
CA GLY A 80 -9.00 -9.06 0.32
C GLY A 80 -8.97 -7.55 0.51
N TYR A 81 -7.94 -6.99 1.15
CA TYR A 81 -7.78 -5.54 1.18
C TYR A 81 -7.43 -5.00 -0.20
N ARG A 82 -7.99 -3.83 -0.54
CA ARG A 82 -7.57 -3.07 -1.71
C ARG A 82 -6.25 -2.36 -1.41
N VAL A 83 -5.24 -2.59 -2.24
CA VAL A 83 -3.91 -1.98 -2.11
C VAL A 83 -3.55 -1.26 -3.40
N LYS A 84 -3.02 -0.05 -3.30
CA LYS A 84 -2.51 0.73 -4.44
C LYS A 84 -1.03 1.04 -4.25
N ILE A 85 -0.29 1.07 -5.35
CA ILE A 85 1.08 1.61 -5.35
C ILE A 85 1.00 3.13 -5.41
N VAL A 86 1.58 3.80 -4.41
CA VAL A 86 1.62 5.27 -4.30
C VAL A 86 3.06 5.72 -4.50
N THR A 87 3.44 6.22 -5.67
CA THR A 87 4.84 6.54 -5.95
C THR A 87 5.00 7.87 -6.68
N ALA A 88 6.04 8.63 -6.31
CA ALA A 88 6.42 9.84 -7.01
C ALA A 88 6.76 9.59 -8.49
N ARG A 89 7.18 8.38 -8.87
CA ARG A 89 7.41 8.02 -10.29
C ARG A 89 6.16 8.29 -11.14
N ALA A 90 4.97 8.02 -10.59
CA ALA A 90 3.69 8.18 -11.28
C ALA A 90 3.30 9.65 -11.54
N GLN A 91 4.13 10.62 -11.13
CA GLN A 91 4.03 11.99 -11.66
C GLN A 91 4.17 12.05 -13.19
N ASN A 92 4.93 11.11 -13.78
CA ASN A 92 5.00 10.89 -15.22
C ASN A 92 4.43 9.50 -15.57
N PRO A 93 3.08 9.34 -15.56
CA PRO A 93 2.46 8.03 -15.60
C PRO A 93 2.76 7.24 -16.88
N GLU A 94 2.89 7.92 -18.03
CA GLU A 94 3.23 7.27 -19.30
C GLU A 94 4.60 6.59 -19.28
N LEU A 95 5.55 7.15 -18.53
CA LEU A 95 6.90 6.60 -18.39
C LEU A 95 6.99 5.60 -17.23
N ALA A 96 6.24 5.82 -16.15
CA ALA A 96 6.38 5.07 -14.91
C ALA A 96 5.49 3.82 -14.82
N ILE A 97 4.24 3.90 -15.28
CA ILE A 97 3.28 2.81 -15.09
C ILE A 97 3.70 1.52 -15.81
N PRO A 98 4.16 1.55 -17.08
CA PRO A 98 4.59 0.33 -17.76
C PRO A 98 5.68 -0.47 -17.03
N PRO A 99 6.84 0.10 -16.64
CA PRO A 99 7.88 -0.66 -15.94
C PRO A 99 7.45 -1.09 -14.53
N ILE A 100 6.61 -0.32 -13.83
CA ILE A 100 6.07 -0.73 -12.54
C ILE A 100 5.18 -1.97 -12.70
N ARG A 101 4.27 -1.98 -13.68
CA ARG A 101 3.43 -3.16 -13.96
C ARG A 101 4.26 -4.40 -14.30
N GLU A 102 5.29 -4.25 -15.12
CA GLU A 102 6.20 -5.35 -15.44
C GLU A 102 6.94 -5.86 -14.21
N TRP A 103 7.40 -4.96 -13.33
CA TRP A 103 8.05 -5.32 -12.08
C TRP A 103 7.10 -6.05 -11.12
N LEU A 104 5.87 -5.57 -10.94
CA LEU A 104 4.85 -6.23 -10.12
C LEU A 104 4.57 -7.65 -10.64
N LYS A 105 4.37 -7.79 -11.96
CA LYS A 105 4.14 -9.08 -12.62
C LYS A 105 5.32 -10.03 -12.45
N LYS A 106 6.55 -9.53 -12.60
CA LYS A 106 7.79 -10.31 -12.40
C LYS A 106 7.92 -10.90 -10.98
N HIS A 107 7.28 -10.28 -10.00
CA HIS A 107 7.32 -10.69 -8.60
C HIS A 107 6.04 -11.37 -8.09
N ASP A 108 5.24 -11.90 -9.03
CA ASP A 108 4.00 -12.63 -8.76
C ASP A 108 2.99 -11.82 -7.94
N LEU A 109 2.88 -10.52 -8.24
CA LEU A 109 1.84 -9.66 -7.72
C LEU A 109 0.74 -9.48 -8.77
N PRO A 110 -0.53 -9.36 -8.35
CA PRO A 110 -1.62 -9.04 -9.27
C PRO A 110 -1.43 -7.62 -9.85
N GLU A 111 -2.24 -7.28 -10.85
CA GLU A 111 -2.31 -5.90 -11.29
C GLU A 111 -2.89 -5.04 -10.17
N LEU A 112 -2.12 -4.04 -9.74
CA LEU A 112 -2.50 -3.06 -8.73
C LEU A 112 -2.69 -1.70 -9.38
N GLU A 113 -3.59 -0.89 -8.83
CA GLU A 113 -3.68 0.53 -9.18
C GLU A 113 -2.37 1.24 -8.81
N ILE A 114 -1.91 2.16 -9.66
CA ILE A 114 -0.69 2.95 -9.46
C ILE A 114 -1.07 4.43 -9.53
N THR A 115 -0.70 5.20 -8.52
CA THR A 115 -1.02 6.62 -8.40
C THR A 115 0.13 7.39 -7.75
N ASN A 116 0.17 8.71 -7.92
CA ASN A 116 1.01 9.62 -7.14
C ASN A 116 0.19 10.51 -6.18
N ALA A 117 -1.13 10.30 -6.11
CA ALA A 117 -2.06 11.13 -5.35
C ALA A 117 -2.82 10.28 -4.32
N LYS A 118 -3.10 10.90 -3.17
CA LYS A 118 -4.09 10.39 -2.21
C LYS A 118 -5.49 10.84 -2.60
N ASP A 119 -6.48 10.06 -2.20
CA ASP A 119 -7.89 10.43 -2.23
C ASP A 119 -8.48 10.30 -0.81
N MET A 120 -9.81 10.43 -0.70
CA MET A 120 -10.53 10.36 0.57
C MET A 120 -10.65 8.93 1.12
N ASP A 121 -10.39 7.92 0.30
CA ASP A 121 -10.52 6.50 0.64
C ASP A 121 -9.18 5.87 1.03
N MET A 122 -8.08 6.62 0.93
CA MET A 122 -6.78 6.20 1.45
C MET A 122 -6.76 6.28 2.98
N ILE A 123 -6.77 5.11 3.62
CA ILE A 123 -6.88 4.99 5.08
C ILE A 123 -5.56 4.68 5.77
N GLU A 124 -4.58 4.17 5.04
CA GLU A 124 -3.25 3.82 5.55
C GLU A 124 -2.19 4.08 4.47
N LEU A 125 -1.02 4.61 4.84
CA LEU A 125 0.10 4.86 3.94
C LEU A 125 1.39 4.24 4.51
N TRP A 126 1.99 3.34 3.74
CA TRP A 126 3.31 2.78 3.99
C TRP A 126 4.30 3.45 3.05
N ASP A 127 5.25 4.18 3.61
CA ASP A 127 6.25 4.95 2.87
C ASP A 127 7.47 5.15 3.77
N ASP A 128 8.67 4.90 3.26
CA ASP A 128 9.93 4.99 4.01
C ASP A 128 10.27 6.42 4.47
N ARG A 129 9.58 7.41 3.91
CA ARG A 129 9.74 8.84 4.22
C ARG A 129 8.60 9.40 5.06
N CYS A 130 7.61 8.60 5.45
CA CYS A 130 6.49 9.11 6.21
C CYS A 130 6.89 9.42 7.66
N VAL A 131 6.40 10.57 8.14
CA VAL A 131 6.45 10.93 9.57
C VAL A 131 5.01 11.07 10.04
N GLN A 132 4.55 10.11 10.84
CA GLN A 132 3.22 10.20 11.42
C GLN A 132 3.17 11.32 12.45
N VAL A 133 2.12 12.14 12.38
CA VAL A 133 1.83 13.19 13.37
C VAL A 133 0.65 12.80 14.25
N ILE A 134 0.67 13.22 15.51
CA ILE A 134 -0.50 13.16 16.38
C ILE A 134 -1.56 14.12 15.79
N PRO A 135 -2.80 13.63 15.54
CA PRO A 135 -3.84 14.42 14.89
C PRO A 135 -4.03 15.80 15.54
N ASN A 136 -4.15 16.83 14.71
CA ASN A 136 -4.38 18.23 15.12
C ASN A 136 -3.28 18.88 15.97
N THR A 137 -2.09 18.27 16.09
CA THR A 137 -0.99 18.86 16.89
C THR A 137 0.26 19.22 16.09
N GLY A 138 0.46 18.58 14.92
CA GLY A 138 1.70 18.67 14.15
C GLY A 138 2.92 18.02 14.81
N ARG A 139 2.77 17.39 15.99
CA ARG A 139 3.86 16.71 16.69
C ARG A 139 4.05 15.31 16.13
N PRO A 140 5.27 14.84 15.86
CA PRO A 140 5.50 13.48 15.37
C PRO A 140 5.22 12.44 16.47
N ILE A 141 4.76 11.25 16.08
CA ILE A 141 4.56 10.12 17.02
C ILE A 141 5.90 9.49 17.45
N GLY A 142 6.94 9.58 16.60
CA GLY A 142 8.26 9.03 16.85
C GLY A 142 9.39 9.91 16.30
N PRO A 143 10.65 9.50 16.47
CA PRO A 143 11.76 10.18 15.83
C PRO A 143 11.61 10.12 14.30
N ASN A 144 12.11 11.17 13.63
CA ASN A 144 12.16 11.16 12.18
C ASN A 144 13.07 10.00 11.71
N PRO A 145 12.64 9.12 10.79
CA PRO A 145 13.52 8.13 10.21
C PRO A 145 14.78 8.79 9.64
N GLU A 146 15.94 8.18 9.85
CA GLU A 146 17.14 8.64 9.14
C GLU A 146 16.94 8.44 7.63
N PRO A 147 17.17 9.47 6.81
CA PRO A 147 16.99 9.33 5.37
C PRO A 147 18.02 8.32 4.81
N TYR A 148 17.55 7.36 4.02
CA TYR A 148 18.45 6.42 3.33
C TYR A 148 19.33 7.14 2.30
N ARG A 149 18.88 8.28 1.76
CA ARG A 149 19.70 9.18 0.94
C ARG A 149 20.45 10.13 1.86
N ARG A 150 21.67 9.74 2.25
CA ARG A 150 22.65 10.68 2.78
C ARG A 150 23.22 11.45 1.59
N THR A 151 22.89 12.74 1.51
CA THR A 151 23.49 13.68 0.54
C THR A 151 24.99 13.76 0.72
#